data_AF-A0A9D2EU48-F1
#
_entry.id   AF-A0A9D2EU48-F1
#
_cell.length_a   1.000
_cell.length_b   1.000
_cell.length_c   1.000
_cell.angle_alpha   90.00
_cell.angle_beta   90.00
_cell.angle_gamma   90.00
#
_symmetry.space_group_name_H-M   'P 1'
#
loop_
_entity.id
_entity.type
_entity.pdbx_description
1 polymer ?
#
loop_
_entity_poly.entity_id
_entity_poly.type
_entity_poly.pdbx_seq_one_letter_code
_entity_poly.pdbx_strand_id
1 'polypeptide(L)'
;MKKTAVRNLRLCTKDCLCLYVCPTGATDTEDSIIDATKCIGCGVCASACPSGAISMVPETYPPQQKKQESVLAAEKALAESKAKQEKIALQLAESASGSGLYRLMKAAARSVRLVSEDLLRESGYMLPQSQNAHSLLKDFVQNPPSPDFPVKAAKELLDKIPCNEAIPEIQDHHETKIKKESEEHNMSKYAGTQTEKNLEAAFAGESQARNKYTYFASVAKKEGYEQIAALFLKTAENEKEHAKMWFKEMNGIGNTAENLLHAAEGENYEWTDMYDGFAKTAEEEGFPELAAKFRLVAAIEKHHEERYRALLHNVEAAEVFAKSEVKVWECRNCGHIVVGTSAPEICPTCSHPQSYFEVHCENY
;
A
#
# COMPACT_ATOMS: atom_id res chain seq x y z
N MET A 1 13.38 19.41 -19.54
CA MET A 1 12.71 18.39 -18.71
C MET A 1 12.57 18.94 -17.30
N LYS A 2 11.36 18.99 -16.75
CA LYS A 2 11.14 19.43 -15.38
C LYS A 2 11.83 18.43 -14.43
N LYS A 3 12.60 18.95 -13.48
CA LYS A 3 13.35 18.16 -12.50
C LYS A 3 12.91 18.51 -11.11
N THR A 4 12.94 17.52 -10.22
CA THR A 4 12.59 17.65 -8.81
C THR A 4 13.74 17.10 -7.98
N ALA A 5 14.01 17.75 -6.85
CA ALA A 5 15.03 17.30 -5.93
C ALA A 5 14.49 16.13 -5.09
N VAL A 6 15.28 15.06 -4.96
CA VAL A 6 14.94 13.89 -4.12
C VAL A 6 16.10 13.62 -3.17
N ARG A 7 15.79 13.35 -1.90
CA ARG A 7 16.77 13.08 -0.84
C ARG A 7 16.87 11.59 -0.55
N ASN A 8 18.07 11.02 -0.63
CA ASN A 8 18.39 9.69 -0.14
C ASN A 8 18.68 9.76 1.36
N LEU A 9 17.72 9.32 2.17
CA LEU A 9 17.83 9.35 3.64
C LEU A 9 19.00 8.51 4.19
N ARG A 10 19.45 7.47 3.47
CA ARG A 10 20.60 6.65 3.88
C ARG A 10 21.93 7.38 3.73
N LEU A 11 22.01 8.35 2.81
CA LEU A 11 23.21 9.16 2.58
C LEU A 11 23.16 10.50 3.32
N CYS A 12 22.01 10.87 3.90
CA CYS A 12 21.85 12.15 4.58
C CYS A 12 22.59 12.16 5.92
N THR A 13 23.56 13.06 6.04
CA THR A 13 24.36 13.30 7.26
C THR A 13 23.75 14.33 8.21
N LYS A 14 22.60 14.92 7.83
CA LYS A 14 21.87 15.94 8.61
C LYS A 14 22.65 17.24 8.87
N ASP A 15 23.52 17.64 7.94
CA ASP A 15 24.19 18.96 7.97
C ASP A 15 23.20 20.12 7.73
N CYS A 16 22.00 19.83 7.26
CA CYS A 16 20.86 20.75 7.11
C CYS A 16 21.09 22.01 6.24
N LEU A 17 22.23 22.13 5.56
CA LEU A 17 22.53 23.23 4.64
C LEU A 17 21.44 23.40 3.56
N CYS A 18 20.92 22.28 3.06
CA CYS A 18 19.84 22.24 2.09
C CYS A 18 18.53 22.93 2.55
N LEU A 19 18.30 23.08 3.86
CA LEU A 19 17.16 23.81 4.42
C LEU A 19 17.31 25.32 4.16
N TYR A 20 18.49 25.85 4.51
CA TYR A 20 18.77 27.28 4.46
C TYR A 20 18.98 27.83 3.04
N VAL A 21 19.42 26.99 2.10
CA VAL A 21 19.64 27.42 0.71
C VAL A 21 18.42 27.22 -0.20
N CYS A 22 17.35 26.58 0.28
CA CYS A 22 16.18 26.33 -0.55
C CYS A 22 15.31 27.59 -0.67
N PRO A 23 15.15 28.16 -1.88
CA PRO A 23 14.44 29.44 -2.04
C PRO A 23 12.93 29.32 -1.81
N THR A 24 12.37 28.12 -1.84
CA THR A 24 10.93 27.86 -1.71
C THR A 24 10.56 27.11 -0.43
N GLY A 25 11.54 26.77 0.40
CA GLY A 25 11.32 25.92 1.58
C GLY A 25 10.92 24.48 1.24
N ALA A 26 11.12 24.01 0.01
CA ALA A 26 10.78 22.64 -0.39
C ALA A 26 11.55 21.55 0.38
N THR A 27 12.70 21.89 0.96
CA THR A 27 13.52 20.97 1.75
C THR A 27 13.20 20.99 3.24
N ASP A 28 12.37 21.95 3.68
CA ASP A 28 12.01 22.27 5.06
C ASP A 28 10.79 21.45 5.50
N THR A 29 11.03 20.17 5.73
CA THR A 29 10.03 19.18 6.11
C THR A 29 10.51 18.40 7.34
N GLU A 30 9.57 18.10 8.24
CA GLU A 30 9.86 17.40 9.50
C GLU A 30 10.32 15.94 9.27
N ASP A 31 9.86 15.32 8.19
CA ASP A 31 10.17 13.94 7.80
C ASP A 31 11.44 13.82 6.93
N SER A 32 12.10 14.95 6.64
CA SER A 32 13.25 15.02 5.74
C SER A 32 12.95 14.60 4.29
N ILE A 33 11.70 14.59 3.84
CA ILE A 33 11.31 14.37 2.44
C ILE A 33 11.19 15.70 1.71
N ILE A 34 11.75 15.84 0.51
CA ILE A 34 11.63 17.09 -0.24
C ILE A 34 10.20 17.21 -0.80
N ASP A 35 9.54 18.31 -0.49
CA ASP A 35 8.21 18.65 -0.99
C ASP A 35 8.26 18.98 -2.49
N ALA A 36 7.82 18.02 -3.31
CA ALA A 36 7.78 18.15 -4.76
C ALA A 36 6.85 19.26 -5.25
N THR A 37 5.82 19.65 -4.48
CA THR A 37 4.87 20.71 -4.85
C THR A 37 5.49 22.10 -4.73
N LYS A 38 6.43 22.27 -3.80
CA LYS A 38 7.21 23.50 -3.60
C LYS A 38 8.53 23.51 -4.38
N CYS A 39 8.98 22.36 -4.85
CA CYS A 39 10.25 22.24 -5.55
C CYS A 39 10.17 22.84 -6.96
N ILE A 40 10.88 23.95 -7.18
CA ILE A 40 10.97 24.58 -8.51
C ILE A 40 12.07 23.98 -9.41
N GLY A 41 12.73 22.90 -8.97
CA GLY A 41 13.74 22.21 -9.76
C GLY A 41 15.07 22.94 -9.93
N CYS A 42 15.37 23.95 -9.09
CA CYS A 42 16.56 24.79 -9.24
C CYS A 42 17.89 24.10 -8.89
N GLY A 43 17.86 23.02 -8.11
CA GLY A 43 19.05 22.23 -7.78
C GLY A 43 19.99 22.80 -6.71
N VAL A 44 19.69 23.98 -6.15
CA VAL A 44 20.56 24.63 -5.14
C VAL A 44 20.78 23.74 -3.92
N CYS A 45 19.74 23.04 -3.45
CA CYS A 45 19.84 22.08 -2.35
C CYS A 45 20.73 20.87 -2.66
N ALA A 46 20.74 20.40 -3.92
CA ALA A 46 21.61 19.33 -4.37
C ALA A 46 23.07 19.77 -4.38
N SER A 47 23.35 20.97 -4.92
CA SER A 47 24.70 21.53 -4.95
C SER A 47 25.26 21.84 -3.56
N ALA A 48 24.41 22.21 -2.60
CA ALA A 48 24.83 22.53 -1.24
C ALA A 48 24.94 21.31 -0.32
N CYS A 49 24.50 20.12 -0.75
CA CYS A 49 24.46 18.93 0.11
C CYS A 49 25.86 18.31 0.25
N PRO A 50 26.51 18.37 1.44
CA PRO A 50 27.89 17.91 1.59
C PRO A 50 28.06 16.41 1.38
N SER A 51 27.05 15.62 1.75
CA SER A 51 27.06 14.17 1.58
C SER A 51 26.60 13.69 0.20
N GLY A 52 26.19 14.61 -0.69
CA GLY A 52 25.62 14.24 -2.00
C GLY A 52 24.29 13.48 -1.88
N ALA A 53 23.59 13.57 -0.76
CA ALA A 53 22.34 12.85 -0.52
C ALA A 53 21.17 13.34 -1.37
N ILE A 54 21.26 14.52 -2.00
CA ILE A 54 20.17 15.09 -2.80
C ILE A 54 20.54 15.01 -4.29
N SER A 55 19.65 14.41 -5.07
CA SER A 55 19.78 14.28 -6.53
C SER A 55 18.64 14.99 -7.25
N MET A 56 18.95 15.56 -8.42
CA MET A 56 17.94 16.15 -9.30
C MET A 56 17.44 15.10 -10.30
N VAL A 57 16.24 14.58 -10.07
CA VAL A 57 15.62 13.58 -10.93
C VAL A 57 14.57 14.25 -11.83
N PRO A 58 14.36 13.75 -13.05
CA PRO A 58 13.27 14.25 -13.88
C PRO A 58 11.91 13.76 -13.39
N GLU A 59 10.86 14.56 -13.57
CA GLU A 59 9.48 14.14 -13.26
C GLU A 59 8.98 13.06 -14.21
N THR A 60 9.45 13.10 -15.46
CA THR A 60 9.16 12.12 -16.49
C THR A 60 10.46 11.51 -16.97
N TYR A 61 10.61 10.20 -16.80
CA TYR A 61 11.75 9.49 -17.37
C TYR A 61 11.55 9.33 -18.89
N PRO A 62 12.63 9.43 -19.68
CA PRO A 62 12.53 9.12 -21.09
C PRO A 62 12.11 7.66 -21.27
N PRO A 63 11.43 7.31 -22.38
CA PRO A 63 11.16 5.92 -22.70
C PRO A 63 12.48 5.14 -22.73
N GLN A 64 12.45 3.90 -22.25
CA GLN A 64 13.63 3.06 -22.20
C GLN A 64 14.17 2.86 -23.63
N GLN A 65 15.44 3.22 -23.84
CA GLN A 65 16.06 3.09 -25.15
C GLN A 65 16.50 1.64 -25.38
N LYS A 66 16.31 1.15 -26.61
CA LYS A 66 16.83 -0.16 -27.01
C LYS A 66 18.36 -0.13 -26.95
N LYS A 67 18.96 -1.07 -26.24
CA LYS A 67 20.42 -1.23 -26.17
C LYS A 67 20.97 -1.67 -27.52
N GLN A 68 22.14 -1.16 -27.87
CA GLN A 68 22.86 -1.58 -29.07
C GLN A 68 23.29 -3.05 -28.93
N GLU A 69 23.37 -3.78 -30.05
CA GLU A 69 23.75 -5.19 -30.05
C GLU A 69 25.15 -5.44 -29.44
N SER A 70 26.08 -4.51 -29.66
CA SER A 70 27.42 -4.54 -29.06
C SER A 70 27.38 -4.51 -27.53
N VAL A 71 26.47 -3.72 -26.95
CA VAL A 71 26.26 -3.62 -25.50
C VAL A 71 25.63 -4.92 -24.97
N LEU A 72 24.59 -5.41 -25.65
CA LEU A 72 23.93 -6.66 -25.28
C LEU A 72 24.90 -7.85 -25.33
N ALA A 73 25.77 -7.91 -26.34
CA ALA A 73 26.79 -8.95 -26.47
C ALA A 73 27.81 -8.88 -25.32
N ALA A 74 28.25 -7.68 -24.93
CA ALA A 74 29.15 -7.48 -23.81
C ALA A 74 28.52 -7.86 -22.47
N GLU A 75 27.27 -7.46 -22.23
CA GLU A 75 26.51 -7.82 -21.02
C GLU A 75 26.34 -9.35 -20.90
N LYS A 76 25.98 -10.02 -22.00
CA LYS A 76 25.84 -11.49 -22.04
C LYS A 76 27.16 -12.21 -21.79
N ALA A 77 28.25 -11.78 -22.45
CA ALA A 77 29.58 -12.35 -22.24
C ALA A 77 30.04 -12.18 -20.78
N LEU A 78 29.73 -11.04 -20.16
CA LEU A 78 30.03 -10.80 -18.76
C LEU A 78 29.17 -11.66 -17.83
N ALA A 79 27.87 -11.84 -18.13
CA ALA A 79 26.99 -12.73 -17.37
C ALA A 79 27.50 -14.17 -17.40
N GLU A 80 27.93 -14.68 -18.57
CA GLU A 80 28.57 -16.00 -18.68
C GLU A 80 29.85 -16.10 -17.84
N SER A 81 30.66 -15.05 -17.83
CA SER A 81 31.86 -14.97 -17.00
C SER A 81 31.50 -15.01 -15.50
N LYS A 82 30.43 -14.33 -15.08
CA LYS A 82 29.94 -14.33 -13.70
C LYS A 82 29.39 -15.69 -13.27
N ALA A 83 28.65 -16.37 -14.14
CA ALA A 83 28.22 -17.74 -13.89
C ALA A 83 29.41 -18.72 -13.70
N LYS A 84 30.48 -18.56 -14.50
CA LYS A 84 31.73 -19.33 -14.31
C LYS A 84 32.39 -19.02 -12.97
N GLN A 85 32.48 -17.74 -12.60
CA GLN A 85 33.03 -17.31 -11.30
C GLN A 85 32.21 -17.87 -10.13
N GLU A 86 30.88 -17.91 -10.25
CA GLU A 86 30.01 -18.49 -9.23
C GLU A 86 30.34 -19.96 -8.99
N LYS A 87 30.43 -20.74 -10.07
CA LYS A 87 30.76 -22.17 -10.00
C LYS A 87 32.12 -22.39 -9.33
N ILE A 88 33.12 -21.59 -9.71
CA ILE A 88 34.46 -21.65 -9.11
C ILE A 88 34.38 -21.32 -7.60
N ALA A 89 33.65 -20.27 -7.22
CA ALA A 89 33.49 -19.90 -5.81
C ALA A 89 32.78 -21.00 -5.01
N LEU A 90 31.76 -21.64 -5.56
CA LEU A 90 31.09 -22.77 -4.90
C LEU A 90 32.03 -23.97 -4.71
N GLN A 91 32.82 -24.33 -5.74
CA GLN A 91 33.81 -25.41 -5.65
C GLN A 91 34.88 -25.11 -4.60
N LEU A 92 35.38 -23.87 -4.56
CA LEU A 92 36.35 -23.44 -3.55
C LEU A 92 35.77 -23.41 -2.14
N ALA A 93 34.47 -23.11 -2.00
CA ALA A 93 33.77 -23.21 -0.73
C ALA A 93 33.67 -24.67 -0.27
N GLU A 94 33.33 -25.60 -1.17
CA GLU A 94 33.23 -27.04 -0.88
C GLU A 94 34.59 -27.62 -0.48
N SER A 95 35.68 -27.20 -1.13
CA SER A 95 37.04 -27.64 -0.82
C SER A 95 37.71 -26.85 0.31
N ALA A 96 37.00 -25.93 0.98
CA ALA A 96 37.60 -25.05 1.97
C ALA A 96 37.99 -25.81 3.25
N SER A 97 39.27 -25.80 3.60
CA SER A 97 39.78 -26.41 4.83
C SER A 97 39.43 -25.65 6.11
N GLY A 98 38.97 -24.40 6.00
CA GLY A 98 38.67 -23.53 7.13
C GLY A 98 37.40 -22.70 6.96
N SER A 99 36.75 -22.39 8.09
CA SER A 99 35.46 -21.67 8.12
C SER A 99 35.52 -20.24 7.56
N GLY A 100 36.70 -19.60 7.57
CA GLY A 100 36.91 -18.28 6.97
C GLY A 100 36.81 -18.31 5.45
N LEU A 101 37.56 -19.21 4.81
CA LEU A 101 37.54 -19.36 3.35
C LEU A 101 36.17 -19.86 2.86
N TYR A 102 35.54 -20.79 3.58
CA TYR A 102 34.17 -21.24 3.28
C TYR A 102 33.18 -20.07 3.23
N ARG A 103 33.14 -19.24 4.30
CA ARG A 103 32.24 -18.08 4.38
C ARG A 103 32.51 -17.06 3.28
N LEU A 104 33.79 -16.77 3.02
CA LEU A 104 34.20 -15.83 1.98
C LEU A 104 33.75 -16.32 0.59
N MET A 105 33.99 -17.60 0.27
CA MET A 105 33.64 -18.16 -1.03
C MET A 105 32.11 -18.30 -1.22
N LYS A 106 31.36 -18.65 -0.17
CA LYS A 106 29.87 -18.59 -0.21
C LYS A 106 29.35 -17.18 -0.42
N ALA A 107 29.96 -16.17 0.22
CA ALA A 107 29.60 -14.77 0.01
C ALA A 107 29.96 -14.29 -1.41
N ALA A 108 31.13 -14.69 -1.92
CA ALA A 108 31.57 -14.41 -3.28
C ALA A 108 30.60 -15.01 -4.30
N ALA A 109 30.20 -16.28 -4.14
CA ALA A 109 29.22 -16.95 -4.99
C ALA A 109 27.88 -16.18 -5.04
N ARG A 110 27.36 -15.75 -3.89
CA ARG A 110 26.13 -14.93 -3.85
C ARG A 110 26.30 -13.57 -4.53
N SER A 111 27.43 -12.90 -4.29
CA SER A 111 27.73 -11.60 -4.90
C SER A 111 27.82 -11.69 -6.43
N VAL A 112 28.55 -12.65 -6.97
CA VAL A 112 28.67 -12.82 -8.43
C VAL A 112 27.37 -13.28 -9.07
N ARG A 113 26.53 -14.05 -8.37
CA ARG A 113 25.20 -14.42 -8.83
C ARG A 113 24.31 -13.19 -9.00
N LEU A 114 24.26 -12.30 -8.01
CA LEU A 114 23.47 -11.06 -8.08
C LEU A 114 23.89 -10.22 -9.29
N VAL A 115 25.20 -10.06 -9.50
CA VAL A 115 25.72 -9.33 -10.68
C VAL A 115 25.35 -10.05 -11.98
N SER A 116 25.40 -11.38 -12.02
CA SER A 116 24.98 -12.15 -13.20
C SER A 116 23.50 -11.95 -13.51
N GLU A 117 22.64 -11.97 -12.50
CA GLU A 117 21.19 -11.77 -12.64
C GLU A 117 20.87 -10.36 -13.13
N ASP A 118 21.57 -9.34 -12.59
CA ASP A 118 21.43 -7.95 -13.05
C ASP A 118 21.88 -7.80 -14.51
N LEU A 119 23.00 -8.40 -14.92
CA LEU A 119 23.46 -8.36 -16.31
C LEU A 119 22.48 -9.04 -17.28
N LEU A 120 21.86 -10.15 -16.87
CA LEU A 120 20.84 -10.84 -17.67
C LEU A 120 19.55 -10.04 -17.77
N ARG A 121 19.17 -9.34 -16.68
CA ARG A 121 18.03 -8.44 -16.65
C ARG A 121 18.24 -7.24 -17.55
N GLU A 122 19.41 -6.61 -17.42
CA GLU A 122 19.81 -5.45 -18.20
C GLU A 122 19.93 -5.78 -19.70
N SER A 123 20.41 -6.99 -20.05
CA SER A 123 20.47 -7.44 -21.45
C SER A 123 19.13 -7.90 -22.04
N GLY A 124 18.03 -7.73 -21.30
CA GLY A 124 16.67 -8.10 -21.72
C GLY A 124 16.39 -9.61 -21.72
N TYR A 125 17.36 -10.44 -21.31
CA TYR A 125 17.23 -11.90 -21.39
C TYR A 125 16.30 -12.48 -20.32
N MET A 126 16.03 -11.74 -19.25
CA MET A 126 15.20 -12.21 -18.13
C MET A 126 14.46 -11.07 -17.41
N LEU A 127 13.90 -10.15 -18.19
CA LEU A 127 12.83 -9.28 -17.68
C LEU A 127 11.50 -10.04 -17.79
N PRO A 128 10.56 -9.88 -16.86
CA PRO A 128 9.22 -10.44 -17.00
C PRO A 128 8.64 -10.15 -18.40
N GLN A 129 8.91 -8.95 -18.92
CA GLN A 129 8.35 -8.38 -20.15
C GLN A 129 9.08 -8.76 -21.46
N SER A 130 10.04 -9.70 -21.45
CA SER A 130 10.75 -10.13 -22.66
C SER A 130 10.03 -11.23 -23.41
N GLN A 131 10.30 -11.38 -24.71
CA GLN A 131 9.69 -12.46 -25.52
C GLN A 131 10.07 -13.85 -25.00
N ASN A 132 11.29 -14.01 -24.47
CA ASN A 132 11.75 -15.28 -23.90
C ASN A 132 10.99 -15.62 -22.60
N ALA A 133 10.78 -14.65 -21.71
CA ALA A 133 10.00 -14.84 -20.49
C ALA A 133 8.54 -15.17 -20.79
N HIS A 134 7.94 -14.49 -21.77
CA HIS A 134 6.60 -14.79 -22.27
C HIS A 134 6.50 -16.17 -22.92
N SER A 135 7.50 -16.57 -23.71
CA SER A 135 7.52 -17.88 -24.37
C SER A 135 7.65 -19.00 -23.34
N LEU A 136 8.47 -18.80 -22.31
CA LEU A 136 8.60 -19.73 -21.19
C LEU A 136 7.30 -19.85 -20.38
N LEU A 137 6.65 -18.72 -20.09
CA LEU A 137 5.34 -18.73 -19.41
C LEU A 137 4.26 -19.41 -20.26
N LYS A 138 4.22 -19.16 -21.59
CA LYS A 138 3.32 -19.88 -22.51
C LYS A 138 3.58 -21.37 -22.53
N ASP A 139 4.86 -21.78 -22.57
CA ASP A 139 5.24 -23.19 -22.55
C ASP A 139 4.84 -23.84 -21.23
N PHE A 140 5.11 -23.21 -20.09
CA PHE A 140 4.66 -23.70 -18.77
C PHE A 140 3.13 -23.80 -18.63
N VAL A 141 2.40 -22.96 -19.36
CA VAL A 141 0.94 -23.04 -19.42
C VAL A 141 0.45 -24.20 -20.26
N GLN A 142 1.11 -24.47 -21.39
CA GLN A 142 0.73 -25.53 -22.34
C GLN A 142 1.25 -26.90 -21.91
N ASN A 143 2.46 -26.93 -21.36
CA ASN A 143 3.25 -28.09 -20.94
C ASN A 143 3.74 -27.87 -19.49
N PRO A 144 2.87 -28.07 -18.49
CA PRO A 144 3.23 -27.83 -17.10
C PRO A 144 4.35 -28.79 -16.67
N PRO A 145 5.44 -28.32 -16.05
CA PRO A 145 6.59 -29.17 -15.67
C PRO A 145 6.27 -30.19 -14.57
N SER A 146 5.15 -30.02 -13.85
CA SER A 146 4.63 -31.01 -12.89
C SER A 146 3.10 -30.93 -12.81
N PRO A 147 2.42 -31.98 -12.29
CA PRO A 147 0.96 -31.96 -12.10
C PRO A 147 0.45 -30.86 -11.17
N ASP A 148 1.26 -30.47 -10.17
CA ASP A 148 0.95 -29.41 -9.20
C ASP A 148 1.44 -28.03 -9.65
N PHE A 149 1.97 -27.91 -10.87
CA PHE A 149 2.47 -26.64 -11.37
C PHE A 149 1.32 -25.63 -11.52
N PRO A 150 1.46 -24.39 -11.02
CA PRO A 150 0.36 -23.42 -10.97
C PRO A 150 0.14 -22.78 -12.34
N VAL A 151 -0.44 -23.53 -13.27
CA VAL A 151 -0.76 -23.12 -14.65
C VAL A 151 -1.59 -21.83 -14.67
N LYS A 152 -2.52 -21.67 -13.73
CA LYS A 152 -3.34 -20.46 -13.60
C LYS A 152 -2.48 -19.23 -13.31
N ALA A 153 -1.51 -19.33 -12.39
CA ALA A 153 -0.59 -18.24 -12.08
C ALA A 153 0.32 -17.91 -13.27
N ALA A 154 0.78 -18.93 -14.02
CA ALA A 154 1.57 -18.71 -15.23
C ALA A 154 0.77 -18.00 -16.34
N LYS A 155 -0.54 -18.29 -16.48
CA LYS A 155 -1.46 -17.55 -17.36
C LYS A 155 -1.66 -16.10 -16.92
N GLU A 156 -1.95 -15.88 -15.63
CA GLU A 156 -2.14 -14.53 -15.10
C GLU A 156 -0.88 -13.66 -15.21
N LEU A 157 0.31 -14.26 -15.03
CA LEU A 157 1.58 -13.60 -15.29
C LEU A 157 1.70 -13.22 -16.76
N LEU A 158 1.34 -14.12 -17.69
CA LEU A 158 1.37 -13.85 -19.13
C LEU A 158 0.46 -12.68 -19.53
N ASP A 159 -0.70 -12.54 -18.89
CA ASP A 159 -1.68 -11.50 -19.18
C ASP A 159 -1.31 -10.14 -18.57
N LYS A 160 -0.73 -10.14 -17.36
CA LYS A 160 -0.38 -8.91 -16.62
C LYS A 160 0.92 -8.28 -17.07
N ILE A 161 1.83 -9.09 -17.58
CA ILE A 161 3.15 -8.62 -18.00
C ILE A 161 3.04 -8.26 -19.48
N PRO A 162 3.27 -7.01 -19.90
CA PRO A 162 3.29 -6.69 -21.33
C PRO A 162 4.55 -7.27 -21.99
N CYS A 163 4.44 -7.79 -23.22
CA CYS A 163 5.61 -8.19 -24.00
C CYS A 163 6.16 -6.98 -24.77
N ASN A 164 7.33 -6.48 -24.36
CA ASN A 164 7.95 -5.29 -24.94
C ASN A 164 8.54 -5.54 -26.35
N GLU A 165 8.57 -6.79 -26.79
CA GLU A 165 9.15 -7.23 -28.07
C GLU A 165 8.08 -7.69 -29.08
N ALA A 166 6.79 -7.62 -28.73
CA ALA A 166 5.69 -7.97 -29.65
C ALA A 166 5.53 -6.90 -30.75
N ILE A 167 5.49 -7.33 -32.01
CA ILE A 167 5.20 -6.49 -33.18
C ILE A 167 3.66 -6.32 -33.28
N PRO A 168 3.13 -5.11 -33.55
CA PRO A 168 1.69 -4.87 -33.57
C PRO A 168 1.01 -5.47 -34.80
N GLU A 169 -0.06 -6.22 -34.58
CA GLU A 169 -1.13 -6.41 -35.57
C GLU A 169 -2.34 -5.54 -35.18
N ILE A 170 -2.93 -4.94 -36.21
CA ILE A 170 -3.86 -3.82 -36.21
C ILE A 170 -5.32 -4.31 -36.33
N GLN A 171 -6.23 -3.50 -35.76
CA GLN A 171 -7.70 -3.36 -35.98
C GLN A 171 -8.63 -4.32 -35.22
N ASP A 172 -9.45 -3.84 -34.28
CA ASP A 172 -10.61 -2.90 -34.36
C ASP A 172 -11.92 -3.70 -34.45
N HIS A 173 -12.75 -3.63 -33.40
CA HIS A 173 -14.12 -3.13 -33.47
C HIS A 173 -14.80 -3.19 -32.11
N HIS A 174 -15.31 -2.02 -31.72
CA HIS A 174 -16.42 -1.79 -30.81
C HIS A 174 -17.47 -2.92 -30.86
N GLU A 175 -17.86 -3.45 -29.71
CA GLU A 175 -19.26 -3.45 -29.24
C GLU A 175 -19.40 -4.15 -27.87
N THR A 176 -19.88 -3.36 -26.91
CA THR A 176 -20.91 -3.71 -25.93
C THR A 176 -20.78 -5.04 -25.16
N LYS A 177 -20.24 -4.96 -23.95
CA LYS A 177 -20.59 -5.92 -22.88
C LYS A 177 -20.49 -5.31 -21.48
N ILE A 178 -21.41 -4.41 -21.19
CA ILE A 178 -21.82 -4.15 -19.81
C ILE A 178 -22.59 -5.39 -19.34
N LYS A 179 -22.28 -5.89 -18.13
CA LYS A 179 -22.87 -7.04 -17.41
C LYS A 179 -22.14 -8.39 -17.54
N LYS A 180 -21.01 -8.54 -16.81
CA LYS A 180 -20.66 -9.72 -15.98
C LYS A 180 -19.25 -9.58 -15.37
N GLU A 181 -19.02 -8.58 -14.53
CA GLU A 181 -17.74 -8.42 -13.82
C GLU A 181 -17.98 -8.01 -12.36
N SER A 182 -18.68 -8.84 -11.59
CA SER A 182 -18.91 -8.56 -10.16
C SER A 182 -18.67 -9.74 -9.22
N GLU A 183 -17.91 -10.77 -9.63
CA GLU A 183 -17.67 -11.94 -8.75
C GLU A 183 -16.21 -12.46 -8.70
N GLU A 184 -15.24 -11.88 -9.41
CA GLU A 184 -13.82 -12.31 -9.31
C GLU A 184 -12.90 -11.23 -8.70
N HIS A 185 -13.43 -10.39 -7.81
CA HIS A 185 -12.63 -9.39 -7.11
C HIS A 185 -12.38 -9.81 -5.66
N ASN A 186 -11.11 -9.76 -5.28
CA ASN A 186 -10.61 -9.77 -3.90
C ASN A 186 -10.30 -11.14 -3.26
N MET A 187 -9.39 -11.92 -3.86
CA MET A 187 -8.62 -12.90 -3.07
C MET A 187 -7.22 -12.35 -2.82
N SER A 188 -6.85 -12.24 -1.53
CA SER A 188 -5.50 -11.92 -1.07
C SER A 188 -4.48 -12.82 -1.78
N LYS A 189 -3.31 -12.28 -2.17
CA LYS A 189 -2.24 -13.10 -2.81
C LYS A 189 -1.68 -14.19 -1.89
N TYR A 190 -2.07 -14.17 -0.61
CA TYR A 190 -1.73 -15.16 0.40
C TYR A 190 -2.81 -16.22 0.61
N ALA A 191 -3.91 -16.15 -0.15
CA ALA A 191 -5.07 -17.03 -0.03
C ALA A 191 -4.70 -18.50 0.21
N GLY A 192 -5.18 -19.05 1.34
CA GLY A 192 -5.00 -20.45 1.71
C GLY A 192 -3.63 -20.80 2.29
N THR A 193 -2.72 -19.83 2.47
CA THR A 193 -1.38 -20.08 3.03
C THR A 193 -1.35 -19.89 4.56
N GLN A 194 -0.33 -20.43 5.21
CA GLN A 194 -0.05 -20.10 6.62
C GLN A 194 0.33 -18.62 6.79
N THR A 195 0.90 -17.99 5.76
CA THR A 195 1.25 -16.56 5.81
C THR A 195 0.02 -15.67 5.90
N GLU A 196 -1.07 -16.01 5.20
CA GLU A 196 -2.35 -15.30 5.35
C GLU A 196 -2.86 -15.34 6.79
N LYS A 197 -2.93 -16.54 7.38
CA LYS A 197 -3.31 -16.69 8.79
C LYS A 197 -2.39 -15.91 9.74
N ASN A 198 -1.09 -15.85 9.43
CA ASN A 198 -0.14 -15.08 10.22
C ASN A 198 -0.38 -13.57 10.08
N LEU A 199 -0.74 -13.09 8.88
CA LEU A 199 -1.07 -11.68 8.63
C LEU A 199 -2.38 -11.28 9.31
N GLU A 200 -3.41 -12.14 9.25
CA GLU A 200 -4.66 -11.95 9.99
C GLU A 200 -4.41 -11.91 11.50
N ALA A 201 -3.62 -12.85 12.02
CA ALA A 201 -3.24 -12.88 13.43
C ALA A 201 -2.43 -11.65 13.85
N ALA A 202 -1.51 -11.19 13.00
CA ALA A 202 -0.74 -9.97 13.25
C ALA A 202 -1.66 -8.74 13.24
N PHE A 203 -2.54 -8.59 12.25
CA PHE A 203 -3.51 -7.51 12.19
C PHE A 203 -4.43 -7.48 13.42
N ALA A 204 -4.97 -8.64 13.81
CA ALA A 204 -5.80 -8.76 15.01
C ALA A 204 -5.00 -8.41 16.29
N GLY A 205 -3.76 -8.91 16.40
CA GLY A 205 -2.88 -8.65 17.53
C GLY A 205 -2.55 -7.16 17.70
N GLU A 206 -2.14 -6.49 16.61
CA GLU A 206 -1.82 -5.06 16.60
C GLU A 206 -3.06 -4.19 16.88
N SER A 207 -4.22 -4.57 16.34
CA SER A 207 -5.49 -3.88 16.59
C SER A 207 -5.91 -3.98 18.05
N GLN A 208 -5.75 -5.15 18.67
CA GLN A 208 -5.97 -5.33 20.11
C GLN A 208 -4.94 -4.56 20.94
N ALA A 209 -3.67 -4.54 20.54
CA ALA A 209 -2.60 -3.83 21.23
C ALA A 209 -2.87 -2.32 21.27
N ARG A 210 -3.23 -1.72 20.12
CA ARG A 210 -3.64 -0.31 20.03
C ARG A 210 -4.73 0.02 21.07
N ASN A 211 -5.83 -0.72 21.07
CA ASN A 211 -6.95 -0.46 21.98
C ASN A 211 -6.52 -0.61 23.45
N LYS A 212 -5.83 -1.71 23.81
CA LYS A 212 -5.30 -1.91 25.17
C LYS A 212 -4.42 -0.75 25.63
N TYR A 213 -3.49 -0.30 24.78
CA TYR A 213 -2.57 0.78 25.14
C TYR A 213 -3.28 2.12 25.32
N THR A 214 -4.33 2.41 24.54
CA THR A 214 -5.15 3.61 24.80
C THR A 214 -5.90 3.54 26.14
N TYR A 215 -6.34 2.35 26.56
CA TYR A 215 -6.97 2.16 27.87
C TYR A 215 -5.93 2.29 29.00
N PHE A 216 -4.73 1.73 28.83
CA PHE A 216 -3.64 1.83 29.79
C PHE A 216 -3.15 3.27 29.96
N ALA A 217 -3.12 4.05 28.88
CA ALA A 217 -2.83 5.48 28.96
C ALA A 217 -3.83 6.22 29.87
N SER A 218 -5.12 5.87 29.79
CA SER A 218 -6.15 6.45 30.65
C SER A 218 -5.95 6.09 32.12
N VAL A 219 -5.50 4.87 32.43
CA VAL A 219 -5.15 4.46 33.80
C VAL A 219 -3.92 5.23 34.28
N ALA A 220 -2.83 5.24 33.53
CA ALA A 220 -1.61 5.96 33.86
C ALA A 220 -1.86 7.46 34.12
N LYS A 221 -2.76 8.07 33.33
CA LYS A 221 -3.17 9.46 33.52
C LYS A 221 -3.93 9.66 34.84
N LYS A 222 -4.88 8.77 35.17
CA LYS A 222 -5.61 8.82 36.46
C LYS A 222 -4.70 8.67 37.67
N GLU A 223 -3.60 7.94 37.52
CA GLU A 223 -2.57 7.75 38.55
C GLU A 223 -1.53 8.90 38.60
N GLY A 224 -1.62 9.88 37.69
CA GLY A 224 -0.72 11.04 37.64
C GLY A 224 0.58 10.82 36.84
N TYR A 225 0.73 9.69 36.16
CA TYR A 225 1.90 9.38 35.32
C TYR A 225 1.74 9.90 33.89
N GLU A 226 1.70 11.22 33.72
CA GLU A 226 1.46 11.87 32.41
C GLU A 226 2.47 11.45 31.32
N GLN A 227 3.75 11.30 31.66
CA GLN A 227 4.76 10.82 30.69
C GLN A 227 4.48 9.38 30.22
N ILE A 228 4.08 8.49 31.14
CA ILE A 228 3.77 7.10 30.81
C ILE A 228 2.50 7.04 29.96
N ALA A 229 1.48 7.83 30.29
CA ALA A 229 0.27 7.95 29.49
C ALA A 229 0.58 8.40 28.05
N ALA A 230 1.43 9.43 27.89
CA ALA A 230 1.85 9.91 26.59
C ALA A 230 2.64 8.84 25.80
N LEU A 231 3.50 8.05 26.48
CA LEU A 231 4.21 6.94 25.84
C LEU A 231 3.27 5.83 25.40
N PHE A 232 2.28 5.45 26.22
CA PHE A 232 1.26 4.47 25.81
C PHE A 232 0.48 4.93 24.57
N LEU A 233 0.07 6.19 24.52
CA LEU A 233 -0.62 6.74 23.34
C LEU A 233 0.29 6.74 22.11
N LYS A 234 1.57 7.10 22.27
CA LYS A 234 2.55 7.04 21.18
C LYS A 234 2.71 5.62 20.66
N THR A 235 2.82 4.63 21.54
CA THR A 235 2.91 3.22 21.15
C THR A 235 1.61 2.76 20.47
N ALA A 236 0.44 3.15 20.96
CA ALA A 236 -0.84 2.83 20.32
C ALA A 236 -0.91 3.36 18.88
N GLU A 237 -0.38 4.55 18.61
CA GLU A 237 -0.27 5.09 17.26
C GLU A 237 0.74 4.34 16.39
N ASN A 238 1.80 3.75 16.98
CA ASN A 238 2.72 2.87 16.25
C ASN A 238 2.02 1.54 15.88
N GLU A 239 1.28 0.92 16.80
CA GLU A 239 0.54 -0.32 16.50
C GLU A 239 -0.56 -0.08 15.46
N LYS A 240 -1.16 1.10 15.43
CA LYS A 240 -2.08 1.50 14.35
C LYS A 240 -1.40 1.45 12.97
N GLU A 241 -0.17 1.97 12.85
CA GLU A 241 0.57 1.93 11.58
C GLU A 241 1.07 0.52 11.24
N HIS A 242 1.43 -0.30 12.24
CA HIS A 242 1.74 -1.72 12.04
C HIS A 242 0.52 -2.49 11.50
N ALA A 243 -0.64 -2.37 12.16
CA ALA A 243 -1.89 -2.98 11.72
C ALA A 243 -2.26 -2.56 10.29
N LYS A 244 -2.15 -1.27 9.98
CA LYS A 244 -2.43 -0.73 8.65
C LYS A 244 -1.51 -1.31 7.57
N MET A 245 -0.22 -1.49 7.87
CA MET A 245 0.71 -2.13 6.94
C MET A 245 0.27 -3.57 6.63
N TRP A 246 -0.08 -4.36 7.64
CA TRP A 246 -0.56 -5.74 7.43
C TRP A 246 -1.89 -5.81 6.70
N PHE A 247 -2.84 -4.93 7.06
CA PHE A 247 -4.15 -4.88 6.43
C PHE A 247 -4.07 -4.48 4.95
N LYS A 248 -3.16 -3.56 4.60
CA LYS A 248 -2.85 -3.23 3.20
C LYS A 248 -2.26 -4.41 2.43
N GLU A 249 -1.38 -5.18 3.06
CA GLU A 249 -0.74 -6.34 2.45
C GLU A 249 -1.77 -7.42 2.06
N MET A 250 -2.89 -7.48 2.80
CA MET A 250 -4.04 -8.34 2.53
C MET A 250 -5.10 -7.69 1.62
N ASN A 251 -4.81 -6.55 0.98
CA ASN A 251 -5.74 -5.76 0.17
C ASN A 251 -7.02 -5.33 0.91
N GLY A 252 -6.95 -5.14 2.24
CA GLY A 252 -8.12 -4.74 3.04
C GLY A 252 -8.52 -3.27 2.93
N ILE A 253 -7.75 -2.44 2.21
CA ILE A 253 -8.03 -0.99 2.07
C ILE A 253 -8.32 -0.66 0.60
N GLY A 254 -9.59 -0.40 0.31
CA GLY A 254 -10.09 0.06 -0.98
C GLY A 254 -10.35 1.57 -1.03
N ASN A 255 -11.14 1.99 -2.00
CA ASN A 255 -11.71 3.33 -2.07
C ASN A 255 -12.83 3.53 -1.02
N THR A 256 -13.37 4.74 -0.88
CA THR A 256 -14.38 5.04 0.16
C THR A 256 -15.65 4.18 0.02
N ALA A 257 -16.13 3.93 -1.20
CA ALA A 257 -17.32 3.11 -1.41
C ALA A 257 -17.06 1.65 -1.01
N GLU A 258 -15.94 1.08 -1.46
CA GLU A 258 -15.51 -0.27 -1.09
C GLU A 258 -15.36 -0.42 0.44
N ASN A 259 -14.72 0.54 1.09
CA ASN A 259 -14.53 0.51 2.54
C ASN A 259 -15.86 0.65 3.32
N LEU A 260 -16.80 1.46 2.83
CA LEU A 260 -18.14 1.59 3.43
C LEU A 260 -18.95 0.30 3.28
N LEU A 261 -18.84 -0.37 2.14
CA LEU A 261 -19.47 -1.67 1.91
C LEU A 261 -18.88 -2.72 2.86
N HIS A 262 -17.55 -2.83 2.92
CA HIS A 262 -16.86 -3.75 3.84
C HIS A 262 -17.23 -3.50 5.30
N ALA A 263 -17.34 -2.23 5.72
CA ALA A 263 -17.80 -1.89 7.06
C ALA A 263 -19.26 -2.35 7.29
N ALA A 264 -20.17 -2.06 6.36
CA ALA A 264 -21.56 -2.48 6.49
C ALA A 264 -21.73 -4.02 6.54
N GLU A 265 -20.95 -4.76 5.76
CA GLU A 265 -20.97 -6.23 5.76
C GLU A 265 -20.41 -6.80 7.08
N GLY A 266 -19.34 -6.21 7.61
CA GLY A 266 -18.80 -6.58 8.91
C GLY A 266 -19.80 -6.34 10.03
N GLU A 267 -20.37 -5.14 10.12
CA GLU A 267 -21.40 -4.78 11.10
C GLU A 267 -22.62 -5.71 11.00
N ASN A 268 -23.06 -6.04 9.77
CA ASN A 268 -24.17 -6.97 9.54
C ASN A 268 -23.90 -8.32 10.19
N TYR A 269 -22.78 -8.96 9.86
CA TYR A 269 -22.35 -10.23 10.45
C TYR A 269 -22.27 -10.16 11.98
N GLU A 270 -21.78 -9.03 12.52
CA GLU A 270 -21.66 -8.86 13.97
C GLU A 270 -23.03 -8.94 14.67
N TRP A 271 -24.05 -8.24 14.17
CA TRP A 271 -25.36 -8.23 14.85
C TRP A 271 -26.30 -9.37 14.46
N THR A 272 -26.19 -9.93 13.26
CA THR A 272 -27.08 -11.04 12.83
C THR A 272 -26.60 -12.40 13.32
N ASP A 273 -25.28 -12.62 13.36
CA ASP A 273 -24.71 -13.95 13.59
C ASP A 273 -23.82 -13.97 14.84
N MET A 274 -22.80 -13.11 14.91
CA MET A 274 -21.77 -13.18 15.95
C MET A 274 -22.33 -12.89 17.35
N TYR A 275 -22.92 -11.71 17.57
CA TYR A 275 -23.43 -11.32 18.88
C TYR A 275 -24.71 -12.06 19.27
N ASP A 276 -25.55 -12.46 18.32
CA ASP A 276 -26.70 -13.33 18.60
C ASP A 276 -26.23 -14.71 19.10
N GLY A 277 -25.24 -15.30 18.41
CA GLY A 277 -24.59 -16.53 18.85
C GLY A 277 -23.92 -16.39 20.22
N PHE A 278 -23.13 -15.34 20.45
CA PHE A 278 -22.47 -15.10 21.73
C PHE A 278 -23.46 -14.90 22.88
N ALA A 279 -24.58 -14.22 22.64
CA ALA A 279 -25.63 -14.05 23.66
C ALA A 279 -26.26 -15.39 24.05
N LYS A 280 -26.56 -16.25 23.07
CA LYS A 280 -27.10 -17.60 23.31
C LYS A 280 -26.12 -18.46 24.11
N THR A 281 -24.86 -18.52 23.68
CA THR A 281 -23.81 -19.25 24.42
C THR A 281 -23.68 -18.73 25.86
N ALA A 282 -23.66 -17.41 26.05
CA ALA A 282 -23.58 -16.81 27.38
C ALA A 282 -24.79 -17.16 28.27
N GLU A 283 -26.00 -17.29 27.72
CA GLU A 283 -27.16 -17.77 28.47
C GLU A 283 -27.05 -19.25 28.85
N GLU A 284 -26.65 -20.10 27.91
CA GLU A 284 -26.46 -21.53 28.13
C GLU A 284 -25.41 -21.82 29.21
N GLU A 285 -24.37 -21.00 29.26
CA GLU A 285 -23.31 -21.09 30.27
C GLU A 285 -23.64 -20.38 31.61
N GLY A 286 -24.81 -19.72 31.71
CA GLY A 286 -25.28 -19.12 32.96
C GLY A 286 -24.78 -17.68 33.22
N PHE A 287 -24.45 -16.92 32.18
CA PHE A 287 -24.00 -15.52 32.21
C PHE A 287 -25.05 -14.54 31.62
N PRO A 288 -26.27 -14.42 32.19
CA PRO A 288 -27.37 -13.66 31.60
C PRO A 288 -27.10 -12.15 31.46
N GLU A 289 -26.33 -11.56 32.38
CA GLU A 289 -25.94 -10.14 32.27
C GLU A 289 -25.04 -9.87 31.06
N LEU A 290 -24.16 -10.82 30.74
CA LEU A 290 -23.27 -10.70 29.59
C LEU A 290 -24.04 -10.92 28.29
N ALA A 291 -24.96 -11.89 28.27
CA ALA A 291 -25.87 -12.10 27.15
C ALA A 291 -26.72 -10.85 26.85
N ALA A 292 -27.24 -10.20 27.88
CA ALA A 292 -27.96 -8.94 27.74
C ALA A 292 -27.07 -7.84 27.11
N LYS A 293 -25.81 -7.74 27.54
CA LYS A 293 -24.85 -6.79 26.95
C LYS A 293 -24.58 -7.09 25.47
N PHE A 294 -24.37 -8.35 25.10
CA PHE A 294 -24.17 -8.72 23.69
C PHE A 294 -25.36 -8.32 22.81
N ARG A 295 -26.60 -8.49 23.29
CA ARG A 295 -27.80 -8.04 22.55
C ARG A 295 -27.90 -6.53 22.44
N LEU A 296 -27.51 -5.80 23.48
CA LEU A 296 -27.48 -4.34 23.45
C LEU A 296 -26.42 -3.83 22.45
N VAL A 297 -25.26 -4.47 22.40
CA VAL A 297 -24.22 -4.16 21.41
C VAL A 297 -24.70 -4.50 20.00
N ALA A 298 -25.32 -5.66 19.78
CA ALA A 298 -25.91 -6.02 18.49
C ALA A 298 -26.90 -4.96 17.96
N ALA A 299 -27.74 -4.38 18.85
CA ALA A 299 -28.65 -3.31 18.46
C ALA A 299 -27.93 -2.02 18.02
N ILE A 300 -26.73 -1.75 18.57
CA ILE A 300 -25.88 -0.62 18.17
C ILE A 300 -25.22 -0.90 16.82
N GLU A 301 -24.67 -2.10 16.62
CA GLU A 301 -23.99 -2.48 15.37
C GLU A 301 -24.97 -2.48 14.18
N LYS A 302 -26.24 -2.85 14.41
CA LYS A 302 -27.30 -2.66 13.40
C LYS A 302 -27.41 -1.20 12.95
N HIS A 303 -27.31 -0.24 13.87
CA HIS A 303 -27.36 1.18 13.51
C HIS A 303 -26.07 1.64 12.80
N HIS A 304 -24.92 1.03 13.09
CA HIS A 304 -23.70 1.25 12.31
C HIS A 304 -23.86 0.76 10.87
N GLU A 305 -24.39 -0.43 10.64
CA GLU A 305 -24.72 -0.93 9.30
C GLU A 305 -25.62 0.05 8.54
N GLU A 306 -26.75 0.47 9.15
CA GLU A 306 -27.70 1.41 8.56
C GLU A 306 -27.02 2.71 8.13
N ARG A 307 -26.14 3.25 8.99
CA ARG A 307 -25.34 4.45 8.70
C ARG A 307 -24.39 4.22 7.53
N TYR A 308 -23.62 3.13 7.52
CA TYR A 308 -22.65 2.86 6.47
C TYR A 308 -23.33 2.63 5.11
N ARG A 309 -24.47 1.93 5.08
CA ARG A 309 -25.25 1.77 3.84
C ARG A 309 -25.80 3.09 3.31
N ALA A 310 -26.30 3.96 4.19
CA ALA A 310 -26.77 5.28 3.78
C ALA A 310 -25.63 6.16 3.22
N LEU A 311 -24.45 6.10 3.84
CA LEU A 311 -23.26 6.81 3.36
C LEU A 311 -22.76 6.23 2.03
N LEU A 312 -22.75 4.91 1.88
CA LEU A 312 -22.38 4.23 0.63
C LEU A 312 -23.28 4.69 -0.52
N HIS A 313 -24.59 4.67 -0.31
CA HIS A 313 -25.55 5.18 -1.29
C HIS A 313 -25.25 6.64 -1.66
N ASN A 314 -24.98 7.52 -0.68
CA ASN A 314 -24.62 8.91 -0.99
C ASN A 314 -23.36 9.01 -1.86
N VAL A 315 -22.35 8.16 -1.65
CA VAL A 315 -21.13 8.14 -2.47
C VAL A 315 -21.42 7.67 -3.89
N GLU A 316 -22.14 6.55 -4.05
CA GLU A 316 -22.45 5.95 -5.35
C GLU A 316 -23.38 6.82 -6.20
N ALA A 317 -24.36 7.48 -5.56
CA ALA A 317 -25.30 8.38 -6.22
C ALA A 317 -24.75 9.82 -6.37
N ALA A 318 -23.49 10.07 -6.01
CA ALA A 318 -22.86 11.39 -5.99
C ALA A 318 -23.66 12.45 -5.18
N GLU A 319 -24.35 12.00 -4.14
CA GLU A 319 -25.19 12.83 -3.27
C GLU A 319 -24.51 13.24 -1.95
N VAL A 320 -23.19 13.10 -1.84
CA VAL A 320 -22.43 13.54 -0.64
C VAL A 320 -22.52 15.05 -0.49
N PHE A 321 -22.43 15.79 -1.59
CA PHE A 321 -22.41 17.26 -1.62
C PHE A 321 -23.54 17.86 -2.49
N ALA A 322 -24.49 17.04 -2.92
CA ALA A 322 -25.66 17.44 -3.68
C ALA A 322 -26.88 16.62 -3.24
N LYS A 323 -28.07 17.21 -3.27
CA LYS A 323 -29.34 16.56 -2.97
C LYS A 323 -30.39 16.99 -3.99
N SER A 324 -31.40 16.13 -4.18
CA SER A 324 -32.56 16.42 -5.04
C SER A 324 -33.41 17.58 -4.52
N GLU A 325 -33.35 17.82 -3.21
CA GLU A 325 -34.04 18.91 -2.51
C GLU A 325 -33.05 19.95 -1.99
N VAL A 326 -33.54 21.17 -1.77
CA VAL A 326 -32.79 22.22 -1.08
C VAL A 326 -32.47 21.77 0.34
N LYS A 327 -31.17 21.80 0.70
CA LYS A 327 -30.68 21.57 2.06
C LYS A 327 -29.92 22.80 2.56
N VAL A 328 -29.71 22.82 3.87
CA VAL A 328 -28.80 23.75 4.53
C VAL A 328 -27.47 23.04 4.67
N TRP A 329 -26.42 23.62 4.11
CA TRP A 329 -25.06 23.09 4.15
C TRP A 329 -24.22 23.94 5.08
N GLU A 330 -23.39 23.30 5.89
CA GLU A 330 -22.50 23.96 6.84
C GLU A 330 -21.04 23.58 6.56
N CYS A 331 -20.17 24.58 6.50
CA CYS A 331 -18.73 24.34 6.43
C CYS A 331 -18.19 23.98 7.81
N ARG A 332 -17.77 22.72 7.99
CA ARG A 332 -17.20 22.18 9.24
C ARG A 332 -15.93 22.89 9.72
N ASN A 333 -15.26 23.62 8.82
CA ASN A 333 -14.05 24.36 9.16
C ASN A 333 -14.33 25.72 9.82
N CYS A 334 -15.37 26.46 9.37
CA CYS A 334 -15.59 27.84 9.83
C CYS A 334 -17.06 28.18 10.16
N GLY A 335 -17.98 27.23 10.06
CA GLY A 335 -19.41 27.42 10.32
C GLY A 335 -20.16 28.21 9.25
N HIS A 336 -19.60 28.41 8.04
CA HIS A 336 -20.32 29.09 6.97
C HIS A 336 -21.55 28.28 6.54
N ILE A 337 -22.73 28.91 6.59
CA ILE A 337 -24.01 28.30 6.20
C ILE A 337 -24.42 28.77 4.82
N VAL A 338 -24.82 27.83 3.97
CA VAL A 338 -25.35 28.10 2.63
C VAL A 338 -26.56 27.21 2.35
N VAL A 339 -27.59 27.80 1.72
CA VAL A 339 -28.85 27.10 1.39
C VAL A 339 -28.86 26.82 -0.11
N GLY A 340 -29.06 25.55 -0.49
CA GLY A 340 -29.10 25.15 -1.89
C GLY A 340 -29.22 23.65 -2.08
N THR A 341 -29.38 23.20 -3.33
CA THR A 341 -29.37 21.78 -3.69
C THR A 341 -27.97 21.15 -3.63
N SER A 342 -26.91 21.96 -3.53
CA SER A 342 -25.53 21.47 -3.42
C SER A 342 -24.65 22.40 -2.57
N ALA A 343 -23.63 21.84 -1.93
CA ALA A 343 -22.58 22.62 -1.28
C ALA A 343 -21.70 23.33 -2.34
N PRO A 344 -21.15 24.52 -2.06
CA PRO A 344 -20.28 25.23 -3.00
C PRO A 344 -18.92 24.54 -3.14
N GLU A 345 -18.31 24.63 -4.33
CA GLU A 345 -16.99 24.03 -4.61
C GLU A 345 -15.89 24.60 -3.70
N ILE A 346 -16.01 25.88 -3.34
CA ILE A 346 -15.10 26.60 -2.45
C ILE A 346 -15.94 27.36 -1.43
N CYS A 347 -15.62 27.22 -0.15
CA CYS A 347 -16.27 27.99 0.90
C CYS A 347 -15.99 29.49 0.72
N PRO A 348 -17.02 30.35 0.62
CA PRO A 348 -16.83 31.79 0.36
C PRO A 348 -16.24 32.54 1.56
N THR A 349 -16.22 31.93 2.75
CA THR A 349 -15.66 32.54 3.96
C THR A 349 -14.21 32.15 4.21
N CYS A 350 -13.88 30.86 4.17
CA CYS A 350 -12.54 30.37 4.55
C CYS A 350 -11.74 29.77 3.38
N SER A 351 -12.27 29.81 2.15
CA SER A 351 -11.62 29.33 0.92
C SER A 351 -11.23 27.84 0.93
N HIS A 352 -11.77 27.04 1.84
CA HIS A 352 -11.57 25.59 1.87
C HIS A 352 -12.47 24.88 0.85
N PRO A 353 -12.06 23.71 0.33
CA PRO A 353 -12.81 22.98 -0.69
C PRO A 353 -14.15 22.42 -0.19
N GLN A 354 -15.01 22.03 -1.13
CA GLN A 354 -16.34 21.43 -0.89
C GLN A 354 -16.33 20.28 0.12
N SER A 355 -15.22 19.53 0.21
CA SER A 355 -15.06 18.39 1.12
C SER A 355 -15.20 18.72 2.61
N TYR A 356 -15.20 20.01 2.97
CA TYR A 356 -15.45 20.48 4.33
C TYR A 356 -16.93 20.76 4.63
N PHE A 357 -17.83 20.66 3.65
CA PHE A 357 -19.25 20.87 3.88
C PHE A 357 -19.96 19.58 4.32
N GLU A 358 -20.94 19.73 5.20
CA GLU A 358 -21.90 18.68 5.55
C GLU A 358 -23.32 19.25 5.56
N VAL A 359 -24.32 18.37 5.60
CA VAL A 359 -25.70 18.80 5.83
C VAL A 359 -25.81 19.30 7.27
N HIS A 360 -26.25 20.54 7.44
CA HIS A 360 -26.44 21.15 8.74
C HIS A 360 -27.45 20.34 9.58
N CYS A 361 -27.11 20.12 10.85
CA CYS A 361 -27.95 19.43 11.81
C CYS A 361 -28.05 20.30 13.07
N GLU A 362 -29.26 20.65 13.47
CA GLU A 362 -29.53 21.43 14.69
C GLU A 362 -29.97 20.47 15.80
N ASN A 363 -29.30 20.54 16.95
CA ASN A 363 -29.51 19.64 18.09
C ASN A 363 -29.54 20.37 19.44
N TYR A 364 -29.76 21.69 19.45
CA TYR A 364 -29.83 22.54 20.64
C TYR A 364 -31.15 23.29 20.75
#